data_AF-A0A2G5VBD0-F1
#
_entry.id   AF-A0A2G5VBD0-F1
#
_cell.length_a   1.000
_cell.length_b   1.000
_cell.length_c   1.000
_cell.angle_alpha   90.00
_cell.angle_beta   90.00
_cell.angle_gamma   90.00
#
_symmetry.space_group_name_H-M   'P 1'
#
loop_
_entity.id
_entity.type
_entity.pdbx_description
1 polymer ?
#
loop_
_entity_poly.entity_id
_entity_poly.type
_entity_poly.pdbx_seq_one_letter_code
_entity_poly.pdbx_strand_id
1 'polypeptide(L)'
;MSVPRAVNSFKTKIPYIILPTTNYSNLVAYTDGSCLSQGLINPRAGFGVFWGNDHPLNCYGKVPGLPNCHRAEIFGAVMATQLGIHLNVPKVTIRTDSQVVMRALREMEIEKFPHSQDLFEEIEKFRNWIDIDVEYVKGHSGVPGNVQADRIAKKGANCGEGVCFCGKDRKIKIR
;
A
#
# COMPACT_ATOMS: atom_id res chain seq x y z
N MET A 1 -17.99 4.34 -18.21
CA MET A 1 -16.51 4.42 -18.14
C MET A 1 -16.01 3.06 -17.68
N SER A 2 -15.42 2.30 -18.60
CA SER A 2 -14.95 0.93 -18.37
C SER A 2 -13.63 0.97 -17.60
N VAL A 3 -13.59 0.28 -16.45
CA VAL A 3 -12.32 0.04 -15.74
C VAL A 3 -11.37 -0.67 -16.72
N PRO A 4 -10.10 -0.25 -16.87
CA PRO A 4 -9.20 -0.85 -17.86
C PRO A 4 -9.16 -2.37 -17.69
N ARG A 5 -9.25 -3.12 -18.79
CA ARG A 5 -9.28 -4.61 -18.79
C ARG A 5 -8.10 -5.24 -18.01
N ALA A 6 -7.03 -4.47 -17.76
CA ALA A 6 -5.86 -4.79 -16.95
C ALA A 6 -6.13 -4.90 -15.43
N VAL A 7 -7.12 -4.24 -14.83
CA VAL A 7 -7.36 -4.36 -13.38
C VAL A 7 -7.81 -5.77 -12.95
N ASN A 8 -8.33 -6.56 -13.88
CA ASN A 8 -8.78 -7.93 -13.62
C ASN A 8 -7.63 -8.96 -13.58
N SER A 9 -6.40 -8.59 -13.93
CA SER A 9 -5.22 -9.48 -13.88
C SER A 9 -4.37 -9.31 -12.61
N PHE A 10 -4.68 -8.34 -11.75
CA PHE A 10 -3.98 -8.17 -10.48
C PHE A 10 -4.39 -9.24 -9.47
N LYS A 11 -3.43 -9.77 -8.70
CA LYS A 11 -3.67 -10.87 -7.73
C LYS A 11 -4.74 -10.50 -6.69
N THR A 12 -4.79 -9.23 -6.31
CA THR A 12 -5.73 -8.62 -5.38
C THR A 12 -7.04 -8.18 -6.06
N LYS A 13 -8.15 -8.85 -5.74
CA LYS A 13 -9.50 -8.39 -6.10
C LYS A 13 -9.96 -7.31 -5.13
N ILE A 14 -9.73 -6.05 -5.48
CA ILE A 14 -10.31 -4.90 -4.77
C ILE A 14 -11.82 -4.88 -5.08
N PRO A 15 -12.72 -4.77 -4.08
CA PRO A 15 -14.15 -4.64 -4.36
C PRO A 15 -14.37 -3.39 -5.19
N TYR A 16 -15.40 -3.43 -6.02
CA TYR A 16 -15.81 -2.28 -6.81
C TYR A 16 -16.27 -1.17 -5.86
N ILE A 17 -15.37 -0.24 -5.53
CA ILE A 17 -15.71 0.94 -4.75
C ILE A 17 -16.13 2.00 -5.77
N ILE A 18 -17.43 2.29 -5.83
CA ILE A 18 -17.93 3.45 -6.57
C ILE A 18 -17.41 4.68 -5.83
N LEU A 19 -16.33 5.25 -6.36
CA LEU A 19 -15.79 6.51 -5.91
C LEU A 19 -16.38 7.60 -6.80
N PRO A 20 -16.64 8.81 -6.26
CA PRO A 20 -16.99 9.93 -7.10
C PRO A 20 -15.92 10.07 -8.19
N THR A 21 -16.34 10.29 -9.44
CA THR A 21 -15.45 10.50 -10.59
C THR A 21 -14.79 11.87 -10.47
N THR A 22 -13.95 12.03 -9.46
CA THR A 22 -13.10 13.20 -9.27
C THR A 22 -11.86 13.00 -10.12
N ASN A 23 -11.66 13.91 -11.07
CA ASN A 23 -10.52 13.90 -11.99
C ASN A 23 -9.26 14.37 -11.24
N TYR A 24 -8.73 13.54 -10.34
CA TYR A 24 -7.50 13.84 -9.63
C TYR A 24 -6.32 13.78 -10.60
N SER A 25 -5.59 14.88 -10.74
CA SER A 25 -4.32 14.91 -11.49
C SER A 25 -3.19 14.20 -10.75
N ASN A 26 -3.29 14.09 -9.43
CA ASN A 26 -2.38 13.34 -8.57
C ASN A 26 -3.13 12.88 -7.32
N LEU A 27 -2.92 11.63 -6.91
CA LEU A 27 -3.45 11.08 -5.68
C LEU A 27 -2.32 10.88 -4.66
N VAL A 28 -2.41 11.55 -3.51
CA VAL A 28 -1.37 11.48 -2.47
C VAL A 28 -1.80 10.50 -1.38
N ALA A 29 -1.01 9.43 -1.18
CA ALA A 29 -1.20 8.44 -0.12
C ALA A 29 -0.08 8.53 0.89
N TYR A 30 -0.40 8.40 2.18
CA TYR A 30 0.54 8.03 3.21
C TYR A 30 0.55 6.51 3.36
N THR A 31 1.72 5.90 3.37
CA THR A 31 1.88 4.44 3.48
C THR A 31 2.83 4.07 4.59
N ASP A 32 2.48 3.02 5.32
CA ASP A 32 3.34 2.46 6.36
C ASP A 32 3.18 0.94 6.48
N GLY A 33 4.18 0.28 7.06
CA GLY A 33 4.24 -1.14 7.31
C GLY A 33 4.66 -1.44 8.74
N SER A 34 4.00 -2.40 9.38
CA SER A 34 4.32 -2.81 10.75
C SER A 34 4.44 -4.32 10.85
N CYS A 35 5.46 -4.83 11.53
CA CYS A 35 5.59 -6.24 11.86
C CYS A 35 5.64 -6.45 13.37
N LEU A 36 4.61 -7.09 13.91
CA LEU A 36 4.57 -7.53 15.31
C LEU A 36 5.40 -8.81 15.46
N SER A 37 6.18 -8.89 16.54
CA SER A 37 7.01 -10.07 16.86
C SER A 37 8.00 -10.44 15.75
N GLN A 38 8.56 -9.45 15.04
CA GLN A 38 9.58 -9.70 14.02
C GLN A 38 10.80 -10.41 14.64
N GLY A 39 11.25 -11.50 13.99
CA GLY A 39 12.36 -12.31 14.48
C GLY A 39 12.02 -13.18 15.70
N LEU A 40 10.77 -13.16 16.16
CA LEU A 40 10.27 -13.97 17.28
C LEU A 40 9.24 -14.99 16.78
N ILE A 41 8.60 -15.70 17.70
CA ILE A 41 7.55 -16.68 17.40
C ILE A 41 6.30 -15.95 16.87
N ASN A 42 5.71 -16.48 15.80
CA ASN A 42 4.49 -15.98 15.14
C ASN A 42 4.55 -14.50 14.72
N PRO A 43 5.53 -14.11 13.87
CA PRO A 43 5.61 -12.76 13.32
C PRO A 43 4.37 -12.45 12.47
N ARG A 44 3.84 -11.22 12.61
CA ARG A 44 2.66 -10.76 11.89
C ARG A 44 2.91 -9.39 11.29
N ALA A 45 2.97 -9.34 9.97
CA ALA A 45 3.15 -8.11 9.22
C ALA A 45 1.80 -7.57 8.73
N GLY A 46 1.64 -6.25 8.80
CA GLY A 46 0.47 -5.52 8.31
C GLY A 46 0.86 -4.24 7.61
N PHE A 47 0.06 -3.84 6.65
CA PHE A 47 0.25 -2.61 5.87
C PHE A 47 -0.87 -1.62 6.16
N GLY A 48 -0.59 -0.35 5.90
CA GLY A 48 -1.55 0.75 5.97
C GLY A 48 -1.41 1.70 4.79
N VAL A 49 -2.54 2.08 4.18
CA VAL A 49 -2.62 3.14 3.18
C VAL A 49 -3.68 4.15 3.63
N PHE A 50 -3.27 5.40 3.79
CA PHE A 50 -4.11 6.49 4.25
C PHE A 50 -4.11 7.65 3.26
N TRP A 51 -5.29 8.02 2.78
CA TRP A 51 -5.50 9.06 1.78
C TRP A 51 -6.06 10.35 2.40
N GLY A 52 -6.62 10.27 3.61
CA GLY A 52 -7.27 11.40 4.29
C GLY A 52 -8.34 10.94 5.27
N ASN A 53 -8.79 11.84 6.14
CA ASN A 53 -9.82 11.52 7.12
C ASN A 53 -11.10 11.03 6.42
N ASP A 54 -11.66 9.93 6.92
CA ASP A 54 -12.86 9.27 6.37
C ASP A 54 -12.79 8.92 4.88
N HIS A 55 -11.60 8.93 4.27
CA HIS A 55 -11.45 8.61 2.87
C HIS A 55 -11.84 7.14 2.63
N PRO A 56 -12.75 6.86 1.68
CA PRO A 56 -13.31 5.52 1.47
C PRO A 56 -12.28 4.49 1.01
N LEU A 57 -11.11 4.93 0.53
CA LEU A 57 -9.99 4.07 0.15
C LEU A 57 -8.94 3.82 1.23
N ASN A 58 -9.09 4.42 2.42
CA ASN A 58 -8.17 4.10 3.52
C ASN A 58 -8.22 2.60 3.75
N CYS A 59 -7.08 1.92 3.67
CA CYS A 59 -7.04 0.48 3.75
C CYS A 59 -5.89 -0.05 4.58
N TYR A 60 -6.11 -1.22 5.15
CA TYR A 60 -5.11 -1.94 5.92
C TYR A 60 -5.41 -3.44 5.89
N GLY A 61 -4.43 -4.25 6.23
CA GLY A 61 -4.61 -5.71 6.26
C GLY A 61 -3.33 -6.43 6.62
N LYS A 62 -3.42 -7.75 6.75
CA LYS A 62 -2.25 -8.60 6.95
C LYS A 62 -1.51 -8.74 5.62
N VAL A 63 -0.19 -8.60 5.66
CA VAL A 63 0.68 -8.72 4.49
C VAL A 63 0.85 -10.21 4.17
N PRO A 64 0.62 -10.66 2.92
CA PRO A 64 0.86 -12.04 2.51
C PRO A 64 2.37 -12.30 2.37
N GLY A 65 2.80 -13.55 2.51
CA GLY A 65 4.21 -13.95 2.37
C GLY A 65 5.01 -13.78 3.66
N LEU A 66 6.34 -13.61 3.55
CA LEU A 66 7.26 -13.57 4.70
C LEU A 66 6.99 -12.32 5.57
N PRO A 67 6.54 -12.47 6.83
CA PRO A 67 6.17 -11.33 7.67
C PRO A 67 7.40 -10.59 8.22
N ASN A 68 7.73 -9.44 7.61
CA ASN A 68 8.75 -8.51 8.10
C ASN A 68 8.36 -7.06 7.76
N CYS A 69 8.98 -6.07 8.44
CA CYS A 69 8.65 -4.66 8.21
C CYS A 69 8.93 -4.21 6.78
N HIS A 70 10.08 -4.58 6.19
CA HIS A 70 10.44 -4.16 4.83
C HIS A 70 9.38 -4.56 3.79
N ARG A 71 8.93 -5.82 3.85
CA ARG A 71 7.87 -6.31 2.99
C ARG A 71 6.56 -5.58 3.25
N ALA A 72 6.23 -5.29 4.51
CA ALA A 72 5.01 -4.57 4.86
C ALA A 72 4.99 -3.15 4.30
N GLU A 73 6.12 -2.43 4.38
CA GLU A 73 6.26 -1.08 3.84
C GLU A 73 6.13 -1.08 2.31
N ILE A 74 6.83 -1.98 1.62
CA ILE A 74 6.74 -2.14 0.16
C ILE A 74 5.31 -2.53 -0.26
N PHE A 75 4.67 -3.44 0.48
CA PHE A 75 3.31 -3.86 0.19
C PHE A 75 2.32 -2.70 0.31
N GLY A 76 2.48 -1.83 1.31
CA GLY A 76 1.68 -0.60 1.44
C GLY A 76 1.79 0.29 0.20
N ALA A 77 3.01 0.47 -0.32
CA ALA A 77 3.26 1.22 -1.55
C ALA A 77 2.61 0.57 -2.78
N VAL A 78 2.75 -0.76 -2.96
CA VAL A 78 2.09 -1.52 -4.05
C VAL A 78 0.57 -1.35 -3.98
N MET A 79 -0.02 -1.46 -2.79
CA MET A 79 -1.46 -1.30 -2.60
C MET A 79 -1.95 0.12 -2.93
N ALA A 80 -1.19 1.15 -2.56
CA ALA A 80 -1.50 2.53 -2.91
C ALA A 80 -1.53 2.74 -4.43
N THR A 81 -0.50 2.23 -5.13
CA THR A 81 -0.41 2.32 -6.58
C THR A 81 -1.54 1.56 -7.28
N GLN A 82 -1.85 0.35 -6.82
CA GLN A 82 -2.94 -0.44 -7.38
C GLN A 82 -4.29 0.28 -7.25
N LEU A 83 -4.55 0.92 -6.10
CA LEU A 83 -5.74 1.73 -5.89
C LEU A 83 -5.79 2.95 -6.82
N GLY A 84 -4.64 3.60 -7.06
CA GLY A 84 -4.53 4.67 -8.04
C GLY A 84 -4.91 4.23 -9.45
N ILE A 85 -4.40 3.07 -9.90
CA ILE A 85 -4.76 2.49 -11.20
C ILE A 85 -6.26 2.18 -11.27
N HIS A 86 -6.83 1.60 -10.21
CA HIS A 86 -8.26 1.29 -10.16
C HIS A 86 -9.13 2.55 -10.26
N LEU A 87 -8.64 3.66 -9.71
CA LEU A 87 -9.24 4.98 -9.80
C LEU A 87 -9.01 5.69 -11.15
N ASN A 88 -8.20 5.12 -12.04
CA ASN A 88 -7.83 5.72 -13.31
C ASN A 88 -7.22 7.12 -13.13
N VAL A 89 -6.43 7.33 -12.08
CA VAL A 89 -5.64 8.56 -11.90
C VAL A 89 -4.31 8.44 -12.64
N PRO A 90 -3.78 9.54 -13.20
CA PRO A 90 -2.55 9.49 -13.99
C PRO A 90 -1.29 9.40 -13.12
N LYS A 91 -1.37 9.83 -11.85
CA LYS A 91 -0.23 9.87 -10.92
C LYS A 91 -0.65 9.51 -9.50
N VAL A 92 0.20 8.75 -8.80
CA VAL A 92 0.15 8.55 -7.35
C VAL A 92 1.46 9.03 -6.70
N THR A 93 1.35 9.83 -5.65
CA THR A 93 2.48 10.21 -4.79
C THR A 93 2.39 9.45 -3.47
N ILE A 94 3.40 8.64 -3.20
CA ILE A 94 3.54 7.83 -1.99
C ILE A 94 4.39 8.58 -0.98
N ARG A 95 3.80 8.96 0.15
CA ARG A 95 4.46 9.55 1.30
C ARG A 95 4.76 8.50 2.33
N THR A 96 6.03 8.33 2.65
CA THR A 96 6.48 7.32 3.62
C THR A 96 7.74 7.78 4.35
N ASP A 97 7.93 7.31 5.57
CA ASP A 97 9.19 7.43 6.31
C ASP A 97 10.11 6.21 6.11
N SER A 98 9.67 5.22 5.32
CA SER A 98 10.46 4.04 5.00
C SER A 98 11.59 4.37 4.03
N GLN A 99 12.82 4.21 4.52
CA GLN A 99 14.02 4.21 3.68
C GLN A 99 14.04 3.03 2.69
N VAL A 100 13.34 1.93 3.02
CA VAL A 100 13.20 0.76 2.13
C VAL A 100 12.40 1.13 0.89
N VAL A 101 11.25 1.78 1.06
CA VAL A 101 10.40 2.20 -0.06
C VAL A 101 11.13 3.25 -0.89
N MET A 102 11.81 4.21 -0.25
CA MET A 102 12.64 5.19 -0.96
C MET A 102 13.70 4.51 -1.83
N ARG A 103 14.51 3.62 -1.26
CA ARG A 103 15.55 2.90 -1.98
C ARG A 103 15.00 2.02 -3.09
N ALA A 104 13.95 1.25 -2.80
CA ALA A 104 13.41 0.30 -3.76
C ALA A 104 12.68 0.97 -4.93
N LEU A 105 11.90 2.02 -4.66
CA LEU A 105 11.02 2.60 -5.69
C LEU A 105 11.58 3.85 -6.36
N ARG A 106 12.42 4.61 -5.66
CA ARG A 106 13.02 5.84 -6.20
C ARG A 106 14.46 5.60 -6.68
N GLU A 107 15.25 4.85 -5.92
CA GLU A 107 16.65 4.57 -6.25
C GLU A 107 16.83 3.24 -7.01
N MET A 108 15.75 2.45 -7.12
CA MET A 108 15.71 1.15 -7.82
C MET A 108 16.67 0.10 -7.23
N GLU A 109 17.02 0.20 -5.94
CA GLU A 109 17.91 -0.74 -5.23
C GLU A 109 17.16 -1.98 -4.71
N ILE A 110 16.48 -2.70 -5.61
CA ILE A 110 15.60 -3.82 -5.25
C ILE A 110 16.35 -5.06 -4.75
N GLU A 111 17.61 -5.23 -5.14
CA GLU A 111 18.48 -6.36 -4.77
C GLU A 111 18.77 -6.43 -3.27
N LYS A 112 18.63 -5.30 -2.56
CA LYS A 112 18.78 -5.22 -1.10
C LYS A 112 17.61 -5.83 -0.34
N PHE A 113 16.51 -6.18 -1.03
CA PHE A 113 15.27 -6.67 -0.44
C PHE A 113 14.78 -7.98 -1.10
N PRO A 114 15.55 -9.08 -1.02
CA PRO A 114 15.27 -10.32 -1.77
C PRO A 114 13.93 -10.99 -1.40
N HIS A 115 13.37 -10.72 -0.21
CA HIS A 115 12.09 -11.29 0.23
C HIS A 115 10.84 -10.52 -0.27
N SER A 116 11.05 -9.52 -1.13
CA SER A 116 9.99 -8.67 -1.69
C SER A 116 10.04 -8.60 -3.22
N GLN A 117 10.75 -9.51 -3.89
CA GLN A 117 10.89 -9.54 -5.35
C GLN A 117 9.55 -9.59 -6.09
N ASP A 118 8.59 -10.38 -5.58
CA ASP A 118 7.24 -10.46 -6.12
C ASP A 118 6.49 -9.13 -6.11
N LEU A 119 6.76 -8.27 -5.12
CA LEU A 119 6.17 -6.94 -5.00
C LEU A 119 6.82 -5.95 -5.97
N PHE A 120 8.13 -6.08 -6.22
CA PHE A 120 8.81 -5.27 -7.22
C PHE A 120 8.36 -5.59 -8.63
N GLU A 121 8.19 -6.88 -8.95
CA GLU A 121 7.61 -7.27 -10.24
C GLU A 121 6.20 -6.70 -10.46
N GLU A 122 5.39 -6.59 -9.40
CA GLU A 122 4.06 -5.96 -9.47
C GLU A 122 4.16 -4.45 -9.70
N ILE A 123 5.03 -3.75 -8.96
CA ILE A 123 5.13 -2.31 -9.09
C ILE A 123 5.71 -1.88 -10.44
N GLU A 124 6.66 -2.63 -10.98
CA GLU A 124 7.20 -2.38 -12.32
C GLU A 124 6.13 -2.56 -13.40
N LYS A 125 5.22 -3.53 -13.25
CA LYS A 125 4.05 -3.66 -14.13
C LYS A 125 3.13 -2.44 -14.01
N PHE A 126 2.96 -1.91 -12.81
CA PHE A 126 2.09 -0.76 -12.54
C PHE A 126 2.60 0.54 -13.17
N ARG A 127 3.91 0.74 -13.30
CA ARG A 127 4.51 1.92 -13.96
C ARG A 127 4.05 2.10 -15.42
N ASN A 128 3.57 1.06 -16.07
CA ASN A 128 2.99 1.15 -17.42
C ASN A 128 1.60 1.83 -17.46
N TRP A 129 0.95 2.00 -16.30
CA TRP A 129 -0.44 2.46 -16.19
C TRP A 129 -0.59 3.76 -15.40
N ILE A 130 0.35 4.05 -14.50
CA ILE A 130 0.31 5.20 -13.59
C ILE A 130 1.73 5.71 -13.32
N ASP A 131 1.89 7.02 -13.24
CA ASP A 131 3.12 7.63 -12.74
C ASP A 131 3.22 7.44 -11.21
N ILE A 132 4.38 6.98 -10.74
CA ILE A 132 4.63 6.66 -9.33
C ILE A 132 5.74 7.56 -8.81
N ASP A 133 5.39 8.42 -7.87
CA ASP A 133 6.31 9.32 -7.20
C ASP A 133 6.41 8.98 -5.71
N VAL A 134 7.58 9.20 -5.13
CA VAL A 134 7.86 8.82 -3.73
C VAL A 134 8.51 9.98 -2.99
N GLU A 135 7.79 10.45 -1.97
CA GLU A 135 8.17 11.55 -1.10
C GLU A 135 8.51 11.04 0.30
N TYR A 136 9.71 11.35 0.77
CA TYR A 136 10.08 11.07 2.15
C TYR A 136 9.36 12.02 3.10
N VAL A 137 8.72 11.47 4.12
CA VAL A 137 8.24 12.20 5.30
C VAL A 137 9.04 11.78 6.51
N LYS A 138 9.34 12.72 7.40
CA LYS A 138 10.13 12.43 8.60
C LYS A 138 9.33 11.54 9.55
N GLY A 139 9.83 10.35 9.84
CA GLY A 139 9.25 9.46 10.84
C GLY A 139 9.19 10.12 12.23
N HIS A 140 8.17 9.77 13.01
CA HIS A 140 7.93 10.26 14.39
C HIS A 140 7.88 11.79 14.55
N SER A 141 7.69 12.54 13.47
CA SER A 141 7.62 14.01 13.49
C SER A 141 6.21 14.56 13.73
N GLY A 142 5.22 13.68 13.98
CA GLY A 142 3.83 14.07 14.19
C GLY A 142 3.06 14.42 12.92
N VAL A 143 3.58 14.12 11.73
CA VAL A 143 2.84 14.31 10.47
C VAL A 143 1.54 13.50 10.51
N PRO A 144 0.35 14.15 10.51
CA PRO A 144 -0.91 13.46 10.80
C PRO A 144 -1.18 12.27 9.87
N GLY A 145 -0.88 12.40 8.58
CA GLY A 145 -1.06 11.33 7.60
C GLY A 145 -0.18 10.10 7.87
N ASN A 146 1.09 10.31 8.25
CA ASN A 146 2.02 9.23 8.58
C ASN A 146 1.63 8.53 9.88
N VAL A 147 1.26 9.31 10.91
CA VAL A 147 0.74 8.77 12.19
C VAL A 147 -0.49 7.91 11.95
N GLN A 148 -1.34 8.32 11.01
CA GLN A 148 -2.56 7.60 10.69
C GLN A 148 -2.29 6.34 9.86
N ALA A 149 -1.29 6.35 8.97
CA ALA A 149 -0.82 5.17 8.25
C ALA A 149 -0.22 4.11 9.21
N ASP A 150 0.66 4.52 10.13
CA ASP A 150 1.22 3.65 11.19
C ASP A 150 0.13 3.00 12.03
N ARG A 151 -0.85 3.80 12.47
CA ARG A 151 -1.96 3.33 13.29
C ARG A 151 -2.74 2.21 12.60
N ILE A 152 -3.02 2.33 11.30
CA ILE A 152 -3.78 1.29 10.57
C ILE A 152 -2.89 0.12 10.14
N ALA A 153 -1.59 0.32 9.90
CA ALA A 153 -0.64 -0.76 9.65
C ALA A 153 -0.53 -1.72 10.85
N LYS A 154 -0.43 -1.18 12.07
CA LYS A 154 -0.47 -1.95 13.33
C LYS A 154 -1.79 -2.71 13.51
N LYS A 155 -2.92 -2.13 13.09
CA LYS A 155 -4.20 -2.86 13.04
C LYS A 155 -4.17 -3.98 12.01
N GLY A 156 -3.59 -3.73 10.83
CA GLY A 156 -3.38 -4.71 9.77
C GLY A 156 -2.64 -5.96 10.24
N ALA A 157 -1.60 -5.79 11.06
CA ALA A 157 -0.83 -6.92 11.61
C ALA A 157 -1.65 -7.84 12.53
N ASN A 158 -2.79 -7.36 13.07
CA ASN A 158 -3.71 -8.16 13.87
C ASN A 158 -4.88 -8.76 13.06
N CYS A 159 -4.93 -8.52 11.74
CA CYS A 159 -5.97 -9.07 10.87
C CYS A 159 -5.74 -10.55 10.53
N GLY A 160 -6.82 -11.24 10.14
CA GLY A 160 -6.75 -12.59 9.60
C GLY A 160 -6.08 -12.64 8.22
N GLU A 161 -5.58 -13.81 7.85
CA GLU A 161 -4.96 -14.02 6.53
C GLU A 161 -5.93 -13.79 5.38
N GLY A 162 -5.44 -13.16 4.32
CA GLY A 162 -6.23 -12.83 3.13
C GLY A 162 -7.32 -11.78 3.37
N VAL A 163 -7.29 -11.06 4.51
CA VAL A 163 -8.27 -10.01 4.83
C VAL A 163 -7.62 -8.64 4.74
N CYS A 164 -8.19 -7.78 3.90
CA CYS A 164 -7.98 -6.34 3.89
C CYS A 164 -9.28 -5.63 4.25
N PHE A 165 -9.17 -4.48 4.90
CA PHE A 165 -10.27 -3.60 5.23
C PHE A 165 -10.09 -2.29 4.50
N CYS A 166 -11.18 -1.74 3.95
CA CYS A 166 -11.15 -0.46 3.24
C CYS A 166 -12.35 0.42 3.61
N GLY A 167 -12.11 1.72 3.83
CA GLY A 167 -13.12 2.68 4.27
C GLY A 167 -13.66 2.37 5.69
N LYS A 168 -14.98 2.38 5.87
CA LYS A 168 -15.67 1.96 7.11
C LYS A 168 -15.59 0.43 7.32
N ASP A 169 -14.39 -0.13 7.33
CA ASP A 169 -14.08 -1.53 7.61
C ASP A 169 -14.78 -2.56 6.71
N ARG A 170 -14.97 -2.23 5.43
CA ARG A 170 -15.46 -3.20 4.45
C ARG A 170 -14.38 -4.25 4.19
N LYS A 171 -14.68 -5.52 4.46
CA LYS A 171 -13.77 -6.66 4.21
C LYS A 171 -13.57 -6.89 2.71
N ILE A 172 -12.31 -7.06 2.34
CA ILE A 172 -11.79 -7.37 1.01
C ILE A 172 -10.98 -8.65 1.12
N LYS A 173 -11.13 -9.56 0.15
CA LYS A 173 -10.27 -10.74 0.05
C LYS A 173 -9.03 -10.42 -0.79
N ILE A 174 -7.86 -10.49 -0.18
CA ILE A 174 -6.58 -10.53 -0.89
C ILE A 174 -6.33 -12.01 -1.22
N ARG A 175 -6.17 -12.33 -2.52
CA ARG A 175 -5.76 -13.67 -2.98
C ARG A 175 -4.26 -13.70 -3.22
#